data_AF-A0A7J4KXK3-F1
#
_entry.id   AF-A0A7J4KXK3-F1
#
_cell.length_a   1.000
_cell.length_b   1.000
_cell.length_c   1.000
_cell.angle_alpha   90.00
_cell.angle_beta   90.00
_cell.angle_gamma   90.00
#
_symmetry.space_group_name_H-M   'P 1'
#
loop_
_entity.id
_entity.type
_entity.pdbx_description
1 polymer ?
#
loop_
_entity_poly.entity_id
_entity_poly.type
_entity_poly.pdbx_seq_one_letter_code
_entity_poly.pdbx_strand_id
1 'polypeptide(L)'
;MNLRLNANAIITNNHGQILIIKLKKGPFAGGYCIPGGGINPGELSFETIKREIKEETGLEIKKSLEPFGFCELIHYGKKDHRVVLLLKGKGNGALKETEEGSPEWASAEGIEKKLIPFAREAVKIWKEGKNHFKLLDEECLPSWCL
;
A
#
# COMPACT_ATOMS: atom_id res chain seq x y z
N MET A 1 0.87 -23.30 1.44
CA MET A 1 0.70 -21.94 0.90
C MET A 1 -0.25 -21.23 1.83
N ASN A 2 0.10 -20.03 2.31
CA ASN A 2 -0.74 -19.20 3.16
C ASN A 2 -1.44 -18.15 2.28
N LEU A 3 -2.76 -18.26 2.15
CA LEU A 3 -3.57 -17.31 1.38
C LEU A 3 -4.08 -16.20 2.29
N ARG A 4 -3.86 -14.94 1.91
CA ARG A 4 -4.29 -13.77 2.68
C ARG A 4 -4.99 -12.75 1.80
N LEU A 5 -6.00 -12.12 2.36
CA LEU A 5 -6.66 -10.95 1.78
C LEU A 5 -6.07 -9.69 2.42
N ASN A 6 -5.72 -8.75 1.56
CA ASN A 6 -5.15 -7.46 1.97
C ASN A 6 -5.95 -6.33 1.31
N ALA A 7 -5.84 -5.14 1.88
CA ALA A 7 -6.28 -3.90 1.24
C ALA A 7 -5.17 -2.86 1.38
N ASN A 8 -4.87 -2.16 0.29
CA ASN A 8 -3.97 -1.00 0.29
C ASN A 8 -4.59 0.18 -0.45
N ALA A 9 -4.20 1.39 -0.09
CA ALA A 9 -4.83 2.60 -0.62
C ALA A 9 -3.86 3.66 -1.14
N ILE A 10 -4.20 4.25 -2.28
CA ILE A 10 -3.58 5.48 -2.77
C ILE A 10 -4.43 6.65 -2.27
N ILE A 11 -3.87 7.43 -1.34
CA ILE A 11 -4.51 8.62 -0.81
C ILE A 11 -3.82 9.85 -1.38
N THR A 12 -4.59 10.73 -2.01
CA THR A 12 -4.09 12.03 -2.50
C THR A 12 -4.52 13.18 -1.60
N ASN A 13 -3.63 14.15 -1.41
CA ASN A 13 -3.96 15.42 -0.75
C ASN A 13 -4.34 16.51 -1.75
N ASN A 14 -4.72 17.69 -1.25
CA ASN A 14 -5.11 18.83 -2.09
C ASN A 14 -3.94 19.44 -2.89
N HIS A 15 -2.70 19.03 -2.61
CA HIS A 15 -1.49 19.46 -3.32
C HIS A 15 -1.05 18.44 -4.39
N GLY A 16 -1.85 17.41 -4.66
CA GLY A 16 -1.51 16.36 -5.64
C GLY A 16 -0.42 15.40 -5.17
N GLN A 17 -0.09 15.41 -3.88
CA GLN A 17 0.85 14.46 -3.28
C GLN A 17 0.14 13.17 -2.87
N ILE A 18 0.87 12.06 -2.83
CA ILE A 18 0.40 10.76 -2.35
C ILE A 18 0.93 10.47 -0.95
N LEU A 19 0.11 9.82 -0.13
CA LEU A 19 0.52 9.30 1.17
C LEU A 19 1.35 8.03 0.99
N ILE A 20 2.56 8.03 1.52
CA ILE A 20 3.43 6.85 1.56
C ILE A 20 4.02 6.68 2.96
N ILE A 21 4.49 5.47 3.25
CA ILE A 21 5.10 5.12 4.54
C ILE A 21 6.46 4.51 4.29
N LYS A 22 7.49 5.05 4.95
CA LYS A 22 8.77 4.36 5.09
C LYS A 22 8.63 3.27 6.14
N LEU A 23 8.72 2.02 5.73
CA LEU A 23 8.52 0.85 6.60
C LEU A 23 9.68 0.73 7.60
N LYS A 24 9.37 0.55 8.89
CA LYS A 24 10.39 0.32 9.93
C LYS A 24 10.63 -1.15 10.24
N LYS A 25 9.64 -2.00 9.96
CA LYS A 25 9.62 -3.42 10.33
C LYS A 25 9.29 -4.28 9.11
N GLY A 26 9.51 -5.59 9.23
CA GLY A 26 9.16 -6.58 8.22
C GLY A 26 10.20 -6.73 7.10
N PRO A 27 9.90 -7.57 6.08
CA PRO A 27 10.86 -7.94 5.03
C PRO A 27 11.24 -6.77 4.11
N PHE A 28 10.50 -5.68 4.16
CA PHE A 28 10.72 -4.48 3.34
C PHE A 28 11.12 -3.26 4.18
N ALA A 29 11.62 -3.48 5.41
CA ALA A 29 12.10 -2.40 6.27
C ALA A 29 13.12 -1.52 5.51
N GLY A 30 12.96 -0.21 5.64
CA GLY A 30 13.72 0.81 4.90
C GLY A 30 13.10 1.19 3.54
N GLY A 31 12.23 0.37 2.96
CA GLY A 31 11.50 0.65 1.74
C GLY A 31 10.26 1.53 1.96
N TYR A 32 9.72 2.08 0.87
CA TYR A 32 8.48 2.88 0.89
C TYR A 32 7.31 2.10 0.31
N CYS A 33 6.16 2.18 0.97
CA CYS A 33 4.91 1.55 0.55
C CYS A 33 3.74 2.53 0.62
N ILE A 34 2.64 2.17 -0.04
CA ILE A 34 1.33 2.78 0.19
C ILE A 34 0.68 2.16 1.46
N PRO A 35 -0.13 2.90 2.22
CA PRO A 35 -0.75 2.40 3.44
C PRO A 35 -1.68 1.22 3.20
N GLY A 36 -1.82 0.40 4.24
CA GLY A 36 -2.74 -0.73 4.26
C GLY A 36 -2.09 -2.05 4.66
N GLY A 37 -2.94 -3.05 4.92
CA GLY A 37 -2.53 -4.28 5.57
C GLY A 37 -3.50 -5.42 5.32
N GLY A 38 -3.50 -6.37 6.26
CA GLY A 38 -4.36 -7.55 6.19
C GLY A 38 -5.82 -7.20 6.52
N ILE A 39 -6.75 -7.81 5.79
CA ILE A 39 -8.17 -7.71 6.11
C ILE A 39 -8.47 -8.69 7.25
N ASN A 40 -9.02 -8.19 8.36
CA ASN A 40 -9.44 -9.04 9.46
C ASN A 40 -10.74 -9.80 9.12
N PRO A 41 -10.98 -10.99 9.70
CA PRO A 41 -12.24 -11.68 9.53
C PRO A 41 -13.43 -10.80 9.93
N GLY A 42 -14.39 -10.63 9.00
CA GLY A 42 -15.56 -9.78 9.20
C GLY A 42 -15.35 -8.29 8.94
N GLU A 43 -14.14 -7.86 8.57
CA GLU A 43 -13.82 -6.47 8.25
C GLU A 43 -14.00 -6.19 6.75
N LEU A 44 -14.64 -5.08 6.40
CA LEU A 44 -14.74 -4.64 5.01
C LEU A 44 -13.42 -3.99 4.56
N SER A 45 -13.06 -4.10 3.28
CA SER A 45 -11.79 -3.56 2.77
C SER A 45 -11.61 -2.06 3.03
N PHE A 46 -12.68 -1.27 2.99
CA PHE A 46 -12.63 0.16 3.32
C PHE A 46 -12.48 0.43 4.82
N GLU A 47 -12.92 -0.49 5.69
CA GLU A 47 -12.72 -0.42 7.14
C GLU A 47 -11.26 -0.73 7.46
N THR A 48 -10.71 -1.79 6.84
CA THR A 48 -9.28 -2.12 6.90
C THR A 48 -8.43 -0.90 6.54
N ILE A 49 -8.70 -0.23 5.41
CA ILE A 49 -7.92 0.96 5.02
C ILE A 49 -8.03 2.09 6.04
N LYS A 50 -9.22 2.36 6.58
CA LYS A 50 -9.40 3.41 7.60
C LYS A 50 -8.62 3.11 8.88
N ARG A 51 -8.63 1.84 9.31
CA ARG A 51 -7.88 1.38 10.48
C ARG A 51 -6.37 1.48 10.24
N GLU A 52 -5.88 0.87 9.17
CA GLU A 52 -4.45 0.83 8.83
C GLU A 52 -3.87 2.24 8.63
N ILE A 53 -4.55 3.14 7.90
CA ILE A 53 -4.05 4.53 7.77
C ILE A 53 -3.97 5.23 9.12
N LYS A 54 -4.95 5.01 10.01
CA LYS A 54 -4.92 5.59 11.35
C LYS A 54 -3.79 5.02 12.19
N GLU A 55 -3.57 3.71 12.13
CA GLU A 55 -2.52 2.98 12.86
C GLU A 55 -1.11 3.33 12.36
N GLU A 56 -0.92 3.38 11.04
CA GLU A 56 0.36 3.60 10.39
C GLU A 56 0.76 5.08 10.34
N THR A 57 -0.21 6.00 10.30
CA THR A 57 0.06 7.43 10.03
C THR A 57 -0.60 8.42 10.98
N GLY A 58 -1.48 7.97 11.87
CA GLY A 58 -2.30 8.85 12.73
C GLY A 58 -3.35 9.68 11.98
N LEU A 59 -3.55 9.45 10.67
CA LEU A 59 -4.48 10.22 9.86
C LEU A 59 -5.87 9.59 9.90
N GLU A 60 -6.92 10.42 10.00
CA GLU A 60 -8.31 9.95 9.89
C GLU A 60 -8.89 10.25 8.51
N ILE A 61 -9.28 9.21 7.78
CA ILE A 61 -9.94 9.34 6.47
C ILE A 61 -11.46 9.46 6.66
N LYS A 62 -11.97 10.68 6.48
CA LYS A 62 -13.41 10.99 6.54
C LYS A 62 -14.13 10.85 5.19
N LYS A 63 -13.39 10.92 4.09
CA LYS A 63 -13.95 10.86 2.73
C LYS A 63 -14.15 9.41 2.28
N SER A 64 -15.05 9.22 1.32
CA SER A 64 -15.31 7.93 0.68
C SER A 64 -14.04 7.39 0.01
N LEU A 65 -13.84 6.09 0.11
CA LEU A 65 -12.82 5.33 -0.61
C LEU A 65 -13.50 4.60 -1.77
N GLU A 66 -12.81 4.50 -2.91
CA GLU A 66 -13.30 3.81 -4.09
C GLU A 66 -12.33 2.69 -4.49
N PRO A 67 -12.80 1.48 -4.82
CA PRO A 67 -11.95 0.49 -5.43
C PRO A 67 -11.52 0.95 -6.82
N PHE A 68 -10.28 0.66 -7.21
CA PHE A 68 -9.81 0.88 -8.58
C PHE A 68 -9.19 -0.35 -9.22
N GLY A 69 -8.86 -1.38 -8.42
CA GLY A 69 -8.27 -2.60 -8.93
C GLY A 69 -7.93 -3.61 -7.84
N PHE A 70 -7.20 -4.64 -8.22
CA PHE A 70 -6.63 -5.62 -7.31
C PHE A 70 -5.29 -6.14 -7.87
N CYS A 71 -4.51 -6.84 -7.05
CA CYS A 71 -3.36 -7.57 -7.54
C CYS A 71 -3.15 -8.88 -6.80
N GLU A 72 -2.39 -9.77 -7.43
CA GLU A 72 -1.96 -11.05 -6.86
C GLU A 72 -0.45 -11.03 -6.64
N LEU A 73 -0.03 -11.36 -5.42
CA LEU A 73 1.37 -11.47 -5.04
C LEU A 73 1.63 -12.90 -4.59
N ILE A 74 2.48 -13.64 -5.32
CA ILE A 74 2.82 -15.01 -4.96
C ILE A 74 4.33 -15.11 -4.78
N HIS A 75 4.75 -15.54 -3.58
CA HIS A 75 6.13 -15.81 -3.27
C HIS A 75 6.28 -17.29 -2.89
N TYR A 76 6.63 -18.14 -3.87
CA TYR A 76 6.55 -19.59 -3.72
C TYR A 76 7.52 -20.11 -2.65
N GLY A 77 8.73 -19.53 -2.58
CA GLY A 77 9.75 -19.89 -1.58
C GLY A 77 9.32 -19.68 -0.12
N LYS A 78 8.50 -18.65 0.14
CA LYS A 78 7.94 -18.34 1.48
C LYS A 78 6.55 -18.95 1.67
N LYS A 79 6.04 -19.67 0.66
CA LYS A 79 4.68 -20.22 0.63
C LYS A 79 3.64 -19.15 0.96
N ASP A 80 3.79 -17.93 0.43
CA ASP A 80 2.89 -16.79 0.66
C ASP A 80 2.11 -16.43 -0.60
N HIS A 81 0.80 -16.28 -0.50
CA HIS A 81 -0.09 -15.83 -1.56
C HIS A 81 -1.00 -14.73 -1.01
N ARG A 82 -0.96 -13.55 -1.61
CA ARG A 82 -1.83 -12.43 -1.25
C ARG A 82 -2.67 -12.00 -2.44
N VAL A 83 -3.96 -11.78 -2.17
CA VAL A 83 -4.83 -11.00 -3.04
C VAL A 83 -5.04 -9.66 -2.37
N VAL A 84 -4.64 -8.58 -3.04
CA VAL A 84 -4.67 -7.23 -2.49
C VAL A 84 -5.73 -6.42 -3.22
N LEU A 85 -6.74 -5.95 -2.50
CA LEU A 85 -7.69 -4.96 -3.01
C LEU A 85 -7.05 -3.58 -2.99
N LEU A 86 -7.20 -2.83 -4.08
CA LEU A 86 -6.61 -1.52 -4.23
C LEU A 86 -7.70 -0.45 -4.25
N LEU A 87 -7.61 0.46 -3.28
CA LEU A 87 -8.54 1.56 -3.11
C LEU A 87 -7.85 2.90 -3.37
N LYS A 88 -8.63 3.90 -3.73
CA LYS A 88 -8.18 5.29 -3.86
C LYS A 88 -9.08 6.21 -3.05
N GLY A 89 -8.52 7.31 -2.60
CA GLY A 89 -9.25 8.31 -1.84
C GLY A 89 -8.52 9.62 -1.71
N LYS A 90 -9.13 10.54 -0.96
CA LYS A 90 -8.55 11.85 -0.65
C LYS A 90 -8.40 12.02 0.85
N GLY A 91 -7.26 12.55 1.28
CA GLY A 91 -6.94 12.79 2.69
C GLY A 91 -6.04 14.00 2.83
N ASN A 92 -6.19 14.74 3.94
CA ASN A 92 -5.32 15.87 4.27
C ASN A 92 -5.16 15.89 5.78
N GLY A 93 -3.99 16.32 6.25
CA GLY A 93 -3.71 16.46 7.67
C GLY A 93 -2.25 16.27 8.00
N ALA A 94 -1.93 16.56 9.25
CA ALA A 94 -0.64 16.22 9.82
C ALA A 94 -0.52 14.70 9.95
N LEU A 95 0.68 14.20 9.66
CA LEU A 95 1.03 12.79 9.80
C LEU A 95 1.85 12.63 11.07
N LYS A 96 1.72 11.48 11.72
CA LYS A 96 2.46 11.14 12.93
C LYS A 96 3.33 9.93 12.65
N GLU A 97 4.57 9.99 13.11
CA GLU A 97 5.44 8.82 13.13
C GLU A 97 4.91 7.74 14.08
N THR A 98 4.98 6.49 13.64
CA THR A 98 4.43 5.34 14.36
C THR A 98 5.51 4.27 14.52
N GLU A 99 5.18 3.20 15.23
CA GLU A 99 6.07 2.05 15.33
C GLU A 99 6.23 1.30 14.01
N GLU A 100 5.24 1.40 13.12
CA GLU A 100 5.18 0.65 11.87
C GLU A 100 5.92 1.36 10.75
N GLY A 101 5.93 2.70 10.77
CA GLY A 101 6.65 3.47 9.79
C GLY A 101 6.73 4.96 10.05
N SER A 102 7.39 5.63 9.12
CA SER A 102 7.48 7.10 9.06
C SER A 102 6.68 7.56 7.83
N PRO A 103 5.44 8.06 8.01
CA PRO A 103 4.59 8.49 6.91
C PRO A 103 4.99 9.85 6.35
N GLU A 104 4.83 10.05 5.05
CA GLU A 104 5.05 11.34 4.38
C GLU A 104 4.08 11.58 3.21
N TRP A 105 3.83 12.85 2.91
CA TRP A 105 3.20 13.28 1.68
C TRP A 105 4.27 13.48 0.60
N ALA A 106 4.30 12.61 -0.41
CA ALA A 106 5.30 12.62 -1.46
C ALA A 106 4.71 13.06 -2.81
N SER A 107 5.53 13.72 -3.66
CA SER A 107 5.14 13.97 -5.04
C SER A 107 4.82 12.66 -5.75
N ALA A 108 3.74 12.62 -6.52
CA ALA A 108 3.43 11.47 -7.36
C ALA A 108 4.44 11.30 -8.52
N GLU A 109 5.14 12.37 -8.91
CA GLU A 109 6.11 12.34 -9.99
C GLU A 109 7.41 11.62 -9.56
N GLY A 110 7.82 10.61 -10.32
CA GLY A 110 9.05 9.86 -10.09
C GLY A 110 9.06 8.97 -8.84
N ILE A 111 7.93 8.87 -8.11
CA ILE A 111 7.85 8.13 -6.86
C ILE A 111 8.06 6.63 -7.03
N GLU A 112 7.82 6.10 -8.24
CA GLU A 112 7.98 4.68 -8.59
C GLU A 112 9.37 4.16 -8.20
N LYS A 113 10.40 5.01 -8.29
CA LYS A 113 11.80 4.66 -8.00
C LYS A 113 12.09 4.43 -6.52
N LYS A 114 11.28 5.01 -5.63
CA LYS A 114 11.42 4.86 -4.17
C LYS A 114 10.58 3.71 -3.61
N LEU A 115 9.52 3.34 -4.32
CA LEU A 115 8.56 2.35 -3.85
C LEU A 115 9.09 0.93 -4.00
N ILE A 116 8.71 0.09 -3.04
CA ILE A 116 8.85 -1.37 -3.15
C ILE A 116 8.06 -1.89 -4.36
N PRO A 117 8.41 -3.06 -4.93
CA PRO A 117 7.82 -3.54 -6.19
C PRO A 117 6.29 -3.53 -6.22
N PHE A 118 5.64 -4.03 -5.17
CA PHE A 118 4.18 -3.99 -5.03
C PHE A 118 3.59 -2.57 -5.14
N ALA A 119 4.07 -1.64 -4.30
CA ALA A 119 3.53 -0.29 -4.25
C ALA A 119 3.81 0.48 -5.55
N ARG A 120 4.94 0.19 -6.20
CA ARG A 120 5.31 0.74 -7.51
C ARG A 120 4.27 0.38 -8.57
N GLU A 121 3.97 -0.91 -8.72
CA GLU A 121 3.00 -1.36 -9.72
C GLU A 121 1.58 -0.88 -9.38
N ALA A 122 1.21 -0.83 -8.10
CA ALA A 122 -0.07 -0.26 -7.67
C ALA A 122 -0.23 1.22 -8.09
N VAL A 123 0.81 2.05 -7.91
CA VAL A 123 0.80 3.45 -8.35
C VAL A 123 0.77 3.55 -9.87
N LYS A 124 1.50 2.68 -10.57
CA LYS A 124 1.53 2.66 -12.04
C LYS A 124 0.16 2.35 -12.63
N ILE A 125 -0.50 1.27 -12.19
CA ILE A 125 -1.82 0.91 -12.71
C ILE A 125 -2.88 1.97 -12.39
N TRP A 126 -2.78 2.64 -11.24
CA TRP A 126 -3.63 3.77 -10.88
C TRP A 126 -3.48 4.94 -11.86
N LYS A 127 -2.25 5.31 -12.23
CA LYS A 127 -1.98 6.37 -13.21
C LYS A 127 -2.43 5.99 -14.62
N GLU A 128 -2.26 4.74 -15.00
CA GLU A 128 -2.60 4.22 -16.33
C GLU A 128 -4.09 3.87 -16.50
N GLY A 129 -4.89 3.91 -15.42
CA GLY A 129 -6.30 3.50 -15.45
C GLY A 129 -6.50 2.00 -15.65
N LYS A 130 -5.50 1.19 -15.32
CA LYS A 130 -5.58 -0.27 -15.29
C LYS A 130 -6.12 -0.75 -13.95
N ASN A 131 -6.68 -1.95 -13.93
CA ASN A 131 -7.38 -2.50 -12.76
C ASN A 131 -6.70 -3.75 -12.16
N HIS A 132 -5.62 -4.26 -12.78
CA HIS A 132 -5.00 -5.50 -12.34
C HIS A 132 -3.51 -5.59 -12.71
N PHE A 133 -2.73 -6.19 -11.81
CA PHE A 133 -1.37 -6.70 -12.07
C PHE A 133 -1.07 -7.90 -11.17
N LYS A 134 0.03 -8.60 -11.46
CA LYS A 134 0.55 -9.68 -10.61
C LYS A 134 2.06 -9.51 -10.41
N LEU A 135 2.57 -9.98 -9.28
CA LEU A 135 4.01 -10.14 -9.03
C LEU A 135 4.29 -11.55 -8.54
N LEU A 136 5.29 -12.19 -9.14
CA LEU A 136 5.63 -13.58 -8.85
C LEU A 136 7.11 -13.69 -8.41
N ASP A 137 7.37 -14.46 -7.36
CA ASP A 137 8.71 -14.78 -6.84
C ASP A 137 9.61 -13.58 -6.58
N GLU A 138 10.72 -13.47 -7.33
CA GLU A 138 11.75 -12.43 -7.18
C GLU A 138 11.17 -11.04 -7.44
N GLU A 139 10.12 -10.93 -8.27
CA GLU A 139 9.43 -9.67 -8.54
C GLU A 139 8.77 -9.07 -7.29
N CYS A 140 8.50 -9.89 -6.27
CA CYS A 140 7.94 -9.42 -5.01
C CYS A 140 8.99 -8.79 -4.10
N LEU A 141 10.29 -8.99 -4.36
CA LEU A 141 11.39 -8.53 -3.51
C LEU A 141 12.19 -7.43 -4.20
N PRO A 142 12.57 -6.35 -3.48
CA PRO A 142 13.53 -5.40 -4.03
C PRO A 142 14.93 -6.03 -4.10
N SER A 143 15.79 -5.49 -4.96
CA SER A 143 17.13 -6.04 -5.21
C SER A 143 18.06 -6.06 -3.99
N TRP A 144 17.79 -5.25 -2.96
CA TRP A 144 18.56 -5.24 -1.70
C TRP A 144 18.06 -6.27 -0.67
N CYS A 145 16.97 -6.98 -0.98
CA CYS A 145 16.44 -8.07 -0.16
C CYS A 145 16.86 -9.46 -0.66
N LEU A 146 17.52 -9.54 -1.83
CA LEU A 146 18.11 -10.75 -2.42
C LEU A 146 19.61 -10.80 -2.09
#